data_AF-A0A0R1XBK3-F1
#
_entry.id   AF-A0A0R1XBK3-F1
#
_cell.length_a   1.000
_cell.length_b   1.000
_cell.length_c   1.000
_cell.angle_alpha   90.00
_cell.angle_beta   90.00
_cell.angle_gamma   90.00
#
_symmetry.space_group_name_H-M   'P 1'
#
loop_
_entity.id
_entity.type
_entity.pdbx_description
1 polymer ?
#
loop_
_entity_poly.entity_id
_entity_poly.type
_entity_poly.pdbx_seq_one_letter_code
_entity_poly.pdbx_strand_id
1 'polypeptide(L)'
;MIDDSEYVSGKEIARQWREMPHRKQADKIVLEMIDNNVSIEQVLDFTGFTDHEFARMLAGDGPYTQQQYDDLYAQIRAHQTPVK
;
A
#
# COMPACT_ATOMS: atom_id res chain seq x y z
N MET A 1 -28.75 -23.75 -9.28
CA MET A 1 -28.35 -23.31 -7.92
C MET A 1 -26.97 -22.73 -8.08
N ILE A 2 -26.81 -21.42 -7.89
CA ILE A 2 -25.48 -20.82 -7.77
C ILE A 2 -24.97 -21.29 -6.40
N ASP A 3 -23.78 -21.88 -6.38
CA ASP A 3 -23.15 -22.35 -5.17
C ASP A 3 -22.69 -21.12 -4.36
N ASP A 4 -23.37 -20.84 -3.24
CA ASP A 4 -23.04 -19.72 -2.37
C ASP A 4 -21.67 -19.91 -1.66
N SER A 5 -20.95 -21.00 -1.92
CA SER A 5 -19.59 -21.28 -1.41
C SER A 5 -18.52 -20.29 -1.92
N GLU A 6 -18.79 -19.55 -2.99
CA GLU A 6 -17.88 -18.55 -3.55
C GLU A 6 -18.01 -17.15 -2.90
N TYR A 7 -19.03 -16.92 -2.07
CA TYR A 7 -19.26 -15.61 -1.45
C TYR A 7 -18.53 -15.48 -0.10
N VAL A 8 -17.36 -14.85 -0.12
CA VAL A 8 -16.70 -14.39 1.11
C VAL A 8 -17.53 -13.26 1.73
N SER A 9 -18.06 -13.49 2.93
CA SER A 9 -18.84 -12.46 3.62
C SER A 9 -18.00 -11.20 3.88
N GLY A 10 -18.62 -10.02 3.84
CA GLY A 10 -17.91 -8.76 4.15
C GLY A 10 -17.27 -8.75 5.55
N LYS A 11 -17.79 -9.54 6.50
CA LYS A 11 -17.19 -9.72 7.83
C LYS A 11 -15.86 -10.49 7.76
N GLU A 12 -15.78 -11.48 6.89
CA GLU A 12 -14.57 -12.28 6.68
C GLU A 12 -13.50 -11.46 5.96
N ILE A 13 -13.87 -10.66 4.97
CA ILE A 13 -12.96 -9.70 4.32
C ILE A 13 -12.41 -8.69 5.36
N ALA A 14 -13.29 -8.11 6.18
CA ALA A 14 -12.89 -7.18 7.23
C ALA A 14 -12.07 -7.83 8.35
N ARG A 15 -12.19 -9.14 8.55
CA ARG A 15 -11.33 -9.91 9.47
C ARG A 15 -9.94 -10.09 8.87
N GLN A 16 -9.85 -10.59 7.63
CA GLN A 16 -8.60 -10.77 6.90
C GLN A 16 -7.78 -9.47 6.84
N TRP A 17 -8.43 -8.34 6.57
CA TRP A 17 -7.76 -7.04 6.55
C TRP A 17 -7.22 -6.59 7.92
N ARG A 18 -7.89 -6.97 9.02
CA ARG A 18 -7.40 -6.68 10.38
C ARG A 18 -6.24 -7.59 10.80
N GLU A 19 -6.15 -8.77 10.21
CA GLU A 19 -5.10 -9.77 10.49
C GLU A 19 -3.82 -9.51 9.68
N MET A 20 -3.89 -8.70 8.62
CA MET A 20 -2.71 -8.30 7.85
C MET A 20 -1.74 -7.46 8.71
N PRO A 21 -0.45 -7.86 8.78
CA PRO A 21 0.51 -7.32 9.73
C PRO A 21 0.79 -5.83 9.53
N HIS A 22 0.74 -5.35 8.29
CA HIS A 22 1.09 -3.98 7.93
C HIS A 22 -0.05 -3.18 7.31
N ARG A 23 -1.31 -3.61 7.50
CA ARG A 23 -2.47 -2.94 6.90
C ARG A 23 -2.55 -1.45 7.23
N LYS A 24 -2.30 -1.08 8.49
CA LYS A 24 -2.35 0.32 8.95
C LYS A 24 -1.30 1.19 8.28
N GLN A 25 -0.15 0.61 7.94
CA GLN A 25 0.95 1.27 7.26
C GLN A 25 0.62 1.40 5.78
N ALA A 26 0.14 0.32 5.16
CA ALA A 26 -0.26 0.31 3.77
C ALA A 26 -1.33 1.38 3.45
N ASP A 27 -2.32 1.54 4.33
CA ASP A 27 -3.38 2.55 4.20
C ASP A 27 -2.83 3.99 4.15
N LYS A 28 -1.66 4.25 4.74
CA LYS A 28 -1.04 5.58 4.72
C LYS A 28 -0.29 5.87 3.42
N ILE A 29 0.18 4.86 2.69
CA ILE A 29 1.01 5.08 1.49
C ILE A 29 0.27 5.96 0.48
N VAL A 30 -0.98 5.62 0.16
CA VAL A 30 -1.78 6.37 -0.81
C VAL A 30 -2.06 7.79 -0.34
N LEU A 31 -2.30 7.99 0.95
CA LEU A 31 -2.50 9.33 1.52
C LEU A 31 -1.23 10.17 1.41
N GLU A 32 -0.07 9.61 1.76
CA GLU A 32 1.22 10.30 1.61
C GLU A 32 1.49 10.66 0.14
N MET A 33 1.18 9.77 -0.79
CA MET A 33 1.32 10.06 -2.23
C MET A 33 0.43 11.20 -2.69
N ILE A 34 -0.84 11.21 -2.27
CA ILE A 34 -1.79 12.28 -2.59
C ILE A 34 -1.30 13.61 -1.99
N ASP A 35 -0.94 13.62 -0.70
CA ASP A 35 -0.55 14.82 0.03
C ASP A 35 0.76 15.43 -0.52
N ASN A 36 1.66 14.61 -1.06
CA ASN A 36 2.92 15.06 -1.63
C ASN A 36 2.90 15.17 -3.17
N ASN A 37 1.75 14.94 -3.81
CA ASN A 37 1.58 14.98 -5.26
C ASN A 37 2.59 14.09 -6.00
N VAL A 38 2.70 12.83 -5.55
CA VAL A 38 3.62 11.82 -6.09
C VAL A 38 2.81 10.73 -6.79
N SER A 39 3.11 10.45 -8.06
CA SER A 39 2.48 9.37 -8.83
C SER A 39 3.10 8.01 -8.52
N ILE A 40 2.42 6.92 -8.88
CA ILE A 40 2.95 5.56 -8.73
C ILE A 40 4.25 5.41 -9.53
N GLU A 41 4.30 5.92 -10.76
CA GLU A 41 5.48 5.85 -11.62
C GLU A 41 6.68 6.52 -10.97
N GLN A 42 6.48 7.65 -10.30
CA GLN A 42 7.54 8.31 -9.54
C GLN A 42 8.01 7.46 -8.37
N VAL A 43 7.07 6.84 -7.62
CA VAL A 43 7.43 5.91 -6.53
C VAL A 43 8.28 4.75 -7.05
N LEU A 44 7.87 4.11 -8.14
CA LEU A 44 8.62 3.00 -8.71
C LEU A 44 10.02 3.45 -9.18
N ASP A 45 10.13 4.65 -9.77
CA ASP A 45 11.41 5.21 -10.22
C ASP A 45 12.40 5.45 -9.07
N PHE A 46 11.99 6.12 -7.98
CA PHE A 46 12.91 6.44 -6.89
C PHE A 46 13.14 5.28 -5.90
N THR A 47 12.21 4.35 -5.77
CA THR A 47 12.38 3.18 -4.88
C THR A 47 13.07 2.01 -5.57
N GLY A 48 12.99 1.93 -6.91
CA GLY A 48 13.39 0.76 -7.67
C GLY A 48 12.47 -0.46 -7.49
N PHE A 49 11.30 -0.28 -6.86
CA PHE A 49 10.32 -1.37 -6.74
C PHE A 49 9.75 -1.77 -8.09
N THR A 50 9.44 -3.05 -8.22
CA THR A 50 8.53 -3.54 -9.25
C THR A 50 7.08 -3.22 -8.89
N ASP A 51 6.18 -3.18 -9.88
CA ASP A 51 4.74 -3.04 -9.64
C ASP A 51 4.22 -4.08 -8.62
N HIS A 52 4.72 -5.31 -8.69
CA HIS A 52 4.28 -6.39 -7.79
C HIS A 52 4.74 -6.20 -6.34
N GLU A 53 5.95 -5.69 -6.13
CA GLU A 53 6.45 -5.35 -4.79
C GLU A 53 5.67 -4.18 -4.20
N PHE A 54 5.46 -3.14 -5.01
CA PHE A 54 4.67 -1.99 -4.58
C PHE A 54 3.22 -2.37 -4.28
N ALA A 55 2.60 -3.22 -5.09
CA ALA A 55 1.26 -3.76 -4.84
C ALA A 55 1.18 -4.56 -3.53
N ARG A 56 2.21 -5.36 -3.19
CA ARG A 56 2.26 -6.08 -1.91
C ARG A 56 2.36 -5.12 -0.73
N MET A 57 3.19 -4.07 -0.83
CA MET A 57 3.24 -3.03 0.18
C MET A 57 1.90 -2.30 0.34
N LEU A 58 1.21 -1.98 -0.76
CA LEU A 58 -0.15 -1.38 -0.73
C LEU A 58 -1.20 -2.31 -0.12
N ALA A 59 -1.03 -3.62 -0.25
CA ALA A 59 -1.90 -4.60 0.40
C ALA A 59 -1.63 -4.73 1.91
N GLY A 60 -0.48 -4.25 2.40
CA GLY A 60 -0.03 -4.53 3.77
C GLY A 60 0.40 -5.98 3.97
N ASP A 61 0.73 -6.66 2.86
CA ASP A 61 1.08 -8.06 2.76
C ASP A 61 2.57 -8.23 2.39
N GLY A 62 3.15 -9.37 2.72
CA GLY A 62 4.54 -9.71 2.43
C GLY A 62 5.52 -9.48 3.58
N PRO A 63 6.80 -9.84 3.37
CA PRO A 63 7.84 -9.88 4.41
C PRO A 63 8.46 -8.50 4.69
N TYR A 64 7.68 -7.43 4.57
CA TYR A 64 8.16 -6.07 4.77
C TYR A 64 8.17 -5.72 6.26
N THR A 65 9.13 -4.92 6.68
CA THR A 65 9.28 -4.45 8.06
C THR A 65 8.66 -3.06 8.21
N GLN A 66 8.34 -2.67 9.45
CA GLN A 66 7.90 -1.30 9.74
C GLN A 66 8.86 -0.24 9.19
N GLN A 67 10.18 -0.47 9.33
CA GLN A 67 11.20 0.45 8.84
C GLN A 67 11.10 0.66 7.33
N GLN A 68 10.81 -0.40 6.55
CA GLN A 68 10.65 -0.26 5.10
C GLN A 68 9.44 0.59 4.70
N TYR A 69 8.34 0.56 5.48
CA TYR A 69 7.24 1.50 5.29
C TYR A 69 7.64 2.93 5.65
N ASP A 70 8.34 3.11 6.77
CA ASP A 70 8.79 4.43 7.21
C ASP A 70 9.77 5.06 6.21
N ASP A 71 10.66 4.26 5.63
CA ASP A 71 11.58 4.66 4.56
C ASP A 71 10.84 5.05 3.29
N LEU A 72 9.79 4.32 2.93
CA LEU A 72 8.93 4.66 1.78
C LEU A 72 8.22 6.01 2.01
N TYR A 73 7.65 6.25 3.20
CA TYR A 73 7.04 7.55 3.51
C TYR A 73 8.03 8.69 3.43
N ALA A 74 9.25 8.49 3.96
CA ALA A 74 10.30 9.49 3.89
C ALA A 74 10.68 9.81 2.43
N GLN A 75 10.77 8.79 1.57
CA GLN A 75 11.05 8.98 0.15
C GLN A 75 9.91 9.71 -0.58
N ILE A 76 8.64 9.36 -0.33
CA ILE A 76 7.49 10.07 -0.90
C ILE A 76 7.52 11.57 -0.53
N ARG A 77 7.76 11.88 0.74
CA ARG A 77 7.85 13.27 1.23
C ARG A 77 9.04 14.03 0.63
N ALA A 78 10.17 13.35 0.43
CA ALA A 78 11.36 13.95 -0.17
C ALA A 78 11.18 14.27 -1.67
N HIS A 79 10.29 13.57 -2.36
CA HIS A 79 10.03 13.72 -3.80
C HIS A 79 8.73 14.47 -4.10
N GLN A 80 8.30 15.34 -3.19
CA GLN A 80 7.18 16.27 -3.39
C GLN A 80 7.27 16.93 -4.77
N THR A 81 6.20 16.83 -5.56
CA THR A 81 6.12 17.56 -6.84
C THR A 81 5.34 18.86 -6.62
N PRO A 82 5.93 20.05 -6.88
CA PRO A 82 5.21 21.32 -6.79
C PRO A 82 3.96 21.29 -7.68
N VAL A 83 2.80 21.60 -7.10
CA VAL A 83 1.58 21.83 -7.88
C VAL A 83 1.79 23.15 -8.65
N LYS A 84 1.84 23.05 -9.99
CA LYS A 84 1.93 24.21 -10.88
C LYS A 84 0.61 24.99 -10.96
#